data_AF-A0A2S5K6Z2-F1
#
_entry.id   AF-A0A2S5K6Z2-F1
#
_cell.length_a   1.000
_cell.length_b   1.000
_cell.length_c   1.000
_cell.angle_alpha   90.00
_cell.angle_beta   90.00
_cell.angle_gamma   90.00
#
_symmetry.space_group_name_H-M   'P 1'
#
loop_
_entity.id
_entity.type
_entity.pdbx_description
1 polymer ?
#
loop_
_entity_poly.entity_id
_entity_poly.type
_entity_poly.pdbx_seq_one_letter_code
_entity_poly.pdbx_strand_id
1 'polypeptide(L)'
;MARENKYLKLEELEAYASAAGAELQFYHPSGVFTLRDRQDDKRWVWVLNPYTKYRIERIRHLDKASWLIALDDALKRLKEEAEAAPQLKSDKNF
;
A
#
# COMPACT_ATOMS: atom_id res chain seq x y z
N MET A 1 -25.09 -21.02 7.53
CA MET A 1 -24.89 -20.07 6.41
C MET A 1 -23.77 -19.12 6.79
N ALA A 2 -22.66 -19.14 6.05
CA ALA A 2 -21.55 -18.24 6.27
C ALA A 2 -22.04 -16.81 6.01
N ARG A 3 -21.97 -15.96 7.04
CA ARG A 3 -22.22 -14.52 6.87
C ARG A 3 -21.12 -14.02 5.95
N GLU A 4 -21.45 -13.76 4.68
CA GLU A 4 -20.55 -13.05 3.77
C GLU A 4 -20.26 -11.70 4.42
N ASN A 5 -19.11 -11.59 5.07
CA ASN A 5 -18.66 -10.34 5.63
C ASN A 5 -18.48 -9.39 4.44
N LYS A 6 -19.43 -8.47 4.25
CA LYS A 6 -19.35 -7.38 3.27
C LYS A 6 -18.09 -6.51 3.42
N TYR A 7 -17.35 -6.68 4.51
CA TYR A 7 -16.15 -5.95 4.86
C TYR A 7 -14.96 -6.91 4.82
N LEU A 8 -13.96 -6.59 4.00
CA LEU A 8 -12.66 -7.26 4.10
C LEU A 8 -12.09 -7.10 5.49
N LYS A 9 -11.46 -8.16 5.98
CA LYS A 9 -10.61 -8.07 7.14
C LYS A 9 -9.26 -7.45 6.75
N LEU A 10 -8.61 -6.78 7.69
CA LEU A 10 -7.26 -6.26 7.51
C LEU A 10 -6.30 -7.38 7.05
N GLU A 11 -6.44 -8.56 7.64
CA GLU A 11 -5.67 -9.77 7.34
C GLU A 11 -5.71 -10.15 5.85
N GLU A 12 -6.85 -9.96 5.16
CA GLU A 12 -6.97 -10.24 3.73
C GLU A 12 -6.20 -9.22 2.88
N LEU A 13 -6.21 -7.94 3.30
CA LEU A 13 -5.48 -6.87 2.63
C LEU A 13 -3.96 -7.04 2.84
N GLU A 14 -3.54 -7.42 4.04
CA GLU A 14 -2.16 -7.75 4.37
C GLU A 14 -1.67 -8.96 3.56
N ALA A 15 -2.49 -10.01 3.44
CA ALA A 15 -2.18 -11.17 2.62
C ALA A 15 -2.02 -10.80 1.13
N TYR A 16 -2.89 -9.93 0.61
CA TYR A 16 -2.80 -9.44 -0.77
C TYR A 16 -1.51 -8.65 -1.01
N ALA A 17 -1.20 -7.70 -0.12
CA ALA A 17 0.05 -6.94 -0.17
C ALA A 17 1.27 -7.86 -0.09
N SER A 18 1.26 -8.80 0.87
CA SER A 18 2.34 -9.76 1.09
C SER A 18 2.58 -10.66 -0.11
N ALA A 19 1.53 -11.08 -0.82
CA ALA A 19 1.65 -11.87 -2.05
C ALA A 19 2.33 -11.08 -3.18
N ALA A 20 2.21 -9.75 -3.18
CA ALA A 20 2.85 -8.85 -4.13
C ALA A 20 4.26 -8.39 -3.69
N GLY A 21 4.78 -8.89 -2.57
CA GLY A 21 6.10 -8.51 -2.05
C GLY A 21 6.10 -7.19 -1.26
N ALA A 22 4.94 -6.69 -0.86
CA ALA A 22 4.80 -5.51 -0.02
C ALA A 22 4.14 -5.85 1.32
N GLU A 23 4.19 -4.94 2.28
CA GLU A 23 3.59 -5.07 3.59
C GLU A 23 2.66 -3.89 3.82
N LEU A 24 1.38 -4.18 4.04
CA LEU A 24 0.42 -3.16 4.42
C LEU A 24 0.62 -2.85 5.91
N GLN A 25 0.84 -1.57 6.24
CA GLN A 25 0.95 -1.10 7.60
C GLN A 25 -0.04 0.04 7.87
N PHE A 26 -0.47 0.14 9.13
CA PHE A 26 -1.27 1.27 9.58
C PHE A 26 -0.37 2.25 10.34
N TYR A 27 -0.16 3.42 9.75
CA TYR A 27 0.68 4.45 10.35
C TYR A 27 -0.13 5.25 11.38
N HIS A 28 -0.04 4.82 12.64
CA HIS A 28 -0.75 5.40 13.79
C HIS A 28 -0.65 6.94 13.92
N PRO A 29 0.51 7.59 13.73
CA PRO A 29 0.61 9.04 13.93
C PRO A 29 -0.25 9.87 12.97
N SER A 30 -0.55 9.35 11.78
CA SER A 30 -1.40 10.03 10.79
C SER A 30 -2.72 9.30 10.55
N GLY A 31 -2.93 8.14 11.20
CA GLY A 31 -4.16 7.38 11.11
C GLY A 31 -4.47 6.86 9.70
N VAL A 32 -3.45 6.50 8.92
CA VAL A 32 -3.60 6.10 7.50
C VAL A 32 -2.97 4.76 7.19
N PHE A 33 -3.39 4.15 6.08
CA PHE A 33 -2.73 2.97 5.54
C PHE A 33 -1.56 3.32 4.62
N THR A 34 -0.45 2.62 4.80
CA THR A 34 0.76 2.69 3.98
C THR A 34 1.15 1.31 3.49
N LEU A 35 1.76 1.25 2.30
CA LEU A 35 2.35 0.03 1.75
C LEU A 35 3.86 0.18 1.76
N ARG A 36 4.56 -0.72 2.44
CA ARG A 36 6.02 -0.76 2.50
C ARG A 36 6.55 -1.91 1.66
N ASP A 37 7.68 -1.71 0.99
CA ASP A 37 8.36 -2.81 0.32
C ASP A 37 8.94 -3.81 1.36
N ARG A 38 8.87 -5.12 1.10
CA ARG A 38 9.45 -6.10 2.03
C ARG A 38 10.97 -6.20 1.97
N GLN A 39 11.58 -5.81 0.86
CA GLN A 39 13.02 -5.88 0.64
C GLN A 39 13.71 -4.57 1.03
N ASP A 40 13.01 -3.44 0.99
CA ASP A 40 13.54 -2.13 1.37
C ASP A 40 12.60 -1.39 2.34
N ASP A 41 12.94 -1.40 3.63
CA ASP A 41 12.18 -0.75 4.70
C ASP A 41 12.05 0.78 4.55
N LYS A 42 12.89 1.39 3.72
CA LYS A 42 12.84 2.84 3.44
C LYS A 42 11.86 3.19 2.34
N ARG A 43 11.43 2.21 1.54
CA ARG A 43 10.47 2.40 0.45
C ARG A 43 9.07 2.11 0.94
N TRP A 44 8.27 3.16 1.02
CA TRP A 44 6.88 3.04 1.39
C TRP A 44 6.06 4.13 0.69
N VAL A 45 4.81 3.80 0.41
CA VAL A 45 3.86 4.68 -0.26
C VAL A 45 2.57 4.75 0.54
N TRP A 46 1.84 5.85 0.37
CA TRP A 46 0.53 6.03 0.98
C TRP A 46 -0.52 5.29 0.16
N VAL A 47 -1.43 4.57 0.82
CA VAL A 47 -2.57 3.99 0.12
C VAL A 47 -3.64 5.08 -0.05
N LEU A 48 -3.90 5.42 -1.31
CA LEU A 48 -4.86 6.46 -1.68
C LEU A 48 -6.15 5.83 -2.18
N ASN A 49 -7.27 6.51 -1.90
CA ASN A 49 -8.56 6.17 -2.46
C ASN A 49 -8.51 6.35 -3.99
N PRO A 50 -8.87 5.33 -4.78
CA PRO A 50 -8.72 5.40 -6.23
C PRO A 50 -9.62 6.46 -6.88
N TYR A 51 -10.77 6.76 -6.27
CA TYR A 51 -11.75 7.71 -6.78
C TYR A 51 -11.47 9.15 -6.35
N THR A 52 -11.10 9.35 -5.08
CA THR A 52 -10.95 10.68 -4.50
C THR A 52 -9.50 11.14 -4.34
N LYS A 53 -8.54 10.22 -4.53
CA LYS A 53 -7.11 10.42 -4.33
C LYS A 53 -6.70 10.88 -2.91
N TYR A 54 -7.63 10.85 -1.96
CA TYR A 54 -7.35 11.11 -0.54
C TYR A 54 -6.78 9.86 0.15
N ARG A 55 -6.06 10.09 1.26
CA ARG A 55 -5.49 9.02 2.09
C ARG A 55 -6.62 8.22 2.76
N ILE A 56 -6.45 6.91 2.81
CA ILE A 56 -7.45 6.05 3.45
C ILE A 56 -7.12 5.92 4.93
N GLU A 57 -8.03 6.38 5.78
CA GLU A 57 -7.88 6.32 7.24
C GLU A 57 -8.52 5.08 7.87
N ARG A 58 -9.49 4.46 7.18
CA ARG A 58 -10.28 3.34 7.72
C ARG A 58 -10.56 2.31 6.66
N ILE A 59 -10.49 1.03 7.04
CA ILE A 59 -10.89 -0.10 6.17
C ILE A 59 -12.33 0.05 5.69
N ARG A 60 -13.21 0.58 6.53
CA ARG A 60 -14.64 0.77 6.21
C ARG A 60 -14.94 1.92 5.23
N HIS A 61 -13.95 2.74 4.84
CA HIS A 61 -14.17 3.80 3.85
C HIS A 61 -14.33 3.26 2.43
N LEU A 62 -13.87 2.04 2.17
CA LEU A 62 -13.90 1.42 0.85
C LEU A 62 -14.48 0.02 0.94
N ASP A 63 -15.23 -0.36 -0.09
CA ASP A 63 -15.60 -1.75 -0.36
C ASP A 63 -14.41 -2.57 -0.90
N LYS A 64 -14.63 -3.88 -1.06
CA LYS A 64 -13.58 -4.82 -1.45
C LYS A 64 -12.95 -4.55 -2.79
N ALA A 65 -13.76 -4.22 -3.79
CA ALA A 65 -13.24 -3.90 -5.12
C ALA A 65 -12.36 -2.63 -5.04
N SER A 66 -12.86 -1.60 -4.35
CA SER A 66 -12.15 -0.33 -4.20
C SER A 66 -10.81 -0.48 -3.47
N TRP A 67 -10.73 -1.33 -2.44
CA TRP A 67 -9.48 -1.63 -1.75
C TRP A 67 -8.45 -2.32 -2.64
N LEU A 68 -8.88 -3.28 -3.45
CA LEU A 68 -7.98 -3.97 -4.38
C LEU A 68 -7.40 -3.00 -5.41
N ILE A 69 -8.22 -2.08 -5.93
CA ILE A 69 -7.76 -1.03 -6.85
C ILE A 69 -6.78 -0.07 -6.14
N ALA A 70 -7.08 0.32 -4.90
CA ALA A 70 -6.21 1.19 -4.10
C ALA A 70 -4.83 0.56 -3.85
N LEU A 71 -4.82 -0.73 -3.52
CA LEU A 71 -3.59 -1.49 -3.31
C LEU A 71 -2.81 -1.69 -4.60
N ASP A 72 -3.48 -1.98 -5.72
CA ASP A 72 -2.81 -2.13 -7.03
C ASP A 72 -2.16 -0.81 -7.49
N ASP A 73 -2.86 0.33 -7.33
CA ASP A 73 -2.32 1.67 -7.60
C ASP A 73 -1.10 1.96 -6.71
N ALA A 74 -1.20 1.69 -5.41
CA ALA A 74 -0.10 1.87 -4.48
C ALA A 74 1.09 0.93 -4.79
N LEU A 75 0.85 -0.34 -5.13
CA LEU A 75 1.90 -1.28 -5.53
C LEU A 75 2.61 -0.84 -6.81
N LYS A 76 1.87 -0.31 -7.80
CA LYS A 76 2.46 0.28 -9.01
C LYS A 76 3.36 1.44 -8.65
N ARG A 77 2.89 2.37 -7.82
CA ARG A 77 3.69 3.52 -7.38
C ARG A 77 4.91 3.13 -6.58
N LEU A 78 4.80 2.09 -5.75
CA LEU A 78 5.92 1.52 -5.00
C LEU A 78 6.98 0.94 -5.95
N LYS A 79 6.56 0.24 -7.02
CA LYS A 79 7.45 -0.25 -8.08
C LYS A 79 8.05 0.87 -8.90
N GLU A 80 7.27 1.89 -9.26
CA GLU A 80 7.77 3.07 -9.96
C GLU A 80 8.79 3.84 -9.12
N GLU A 81 8.58 4.00 -7.81
CA GLU A 81 9.62 4.54 -6.92
C GLU A 81 10.84 3.62 -6.85
N ALA A 82 10.63 2.30 -6.88
CA ALA A 82 11.74 1.35 -6.90
C ALA A 82 12.57 1.43 -8.19
N GLU A 83 11.93 1.66 -9.34
CA GLU A 83 12.54 1.83 -10.66
C GLU A 83 13.04 3.25 -10.93
N ALA A 84 12.52 4.26 -10.23
CA ALA A 84 13.03 5.63 -10.26
C ALA A 84 14.23 5.82 -9.31
N ALA A 85 14.35 5.00 -8.26
CA ALA A 85 15.46 5.00 -7.31
C ALA A 85 16.82 4.36 -7.73
N PRO A 86 17.06 3.78 -8.94
CA PRO A 86 18.40 3.30 -9.31
C PRO A 86 19.42 4.39 -9.62
N GLN A 87 19.08 5.70 -9.64
CA GLN A 87 19.98 6.75 -10.15
C GLN A 87 20.43 7.82 -9.15
N LEU A 88 20.49 7.55 -7.84
CA LEU A 88 21.04 8.56 -6.90
C LEU A 88 21.95 8.01 -5.77
N LYS A 89 22.70 6.93 -6.04
CA LYS A 89 23.81 6.49 -5.15
C LYS A 89 25.12 6.17 -5.88
N SER A 90 25.34 6.77 -7.04
CA SER A 90 26.65 6.75 -7.72
C SER A 90 27.05 8.15 -8.15
N ASP A 91 27.16 9.09 -7.21
CA ASP A 91 28.06 10.22 -7.42
C ASP A 91 28.51 10.79 -6.07
N LYS A 92 29.63 10.26 -5.59
CA LYS A 92 30.59 10.95 -4.73
C LYS A 92 31.84 10.11 -4.66
N ASN A 93 32.59 10.16 -5.75
CA ASN A 93 34.00 9.79 -5.75
C ASN A 93 34.75 10.85 -6.57
N PHE A 94 35.00 12.00 -5.95
CA PHE A 94 36.06 12.94 -6.32
C PHE A 94 36.53 13.68 -5.07
#